data_AF-A0A0Q6RF77-F1
#
_entry.id   AF-A0A0Q6RF77-F1
#
_cell.length_a   1.000
_cell.length_b   1.000
_cell.length_c   1.000
_cell.angle_alpha   90.00
_cell.angle_beta   90.00
_cell.angle_gamma   90.00
#
_symmetry.space_group_name_H-M   'P 1'
#
loop_
_entity.id
_entity.type
_entity.pdbx_description
1 polymer ?
#
loop_
_entity_poly.entity_id
_entity_poly.type
_entity_poly.pdbx_seq_one_letter_code
_entity_poly.pdbx_strand_id
1 'polypeptide(L)'
;MTSGPRRSALALLCGALVIACGACSGVEPPSVSLELVAAERAERLIGLWFDSTQATQRDLRERWPDSPPLQFEFTAWVDPADYRARLLSCASERLGRPAVLGGEALAGEDPWAPAVAEALCRHEFPPFSQEFSLGGPIEARWLDAQLTTALPACVRAFGGRLDIADTSAVIDAIRDRPLSSEGPRDIWSIIAVTGVTALDRAAMRAACPDPALALDRLPLPVIDR
;
A
#
# COMPACT_ATOMS: atom_id res chain seq x y z
N MET A 1 2.19 23.54 67.40
CA MET A 1 2.49 22.51 66.38
C MET A 1 1.39 22.60 65.32
N THR A 2 1.36 23.66 64.50
CA THR A 2 1.93 23.75 63.14
C THR A 2 1.41 22.70 62.15
N SER A 3 0.28 23.03 61.49
CA SER A 3 0.10 23.09 60.03
C SER A 3 0.55 21.91 59.13
N GLY A 4 -0.44 21.15 58.64
CA GLY A 4 -0.84 21.11 57.21
C GLY A 4 -0.03 20.24 56.23
N PRO A 5 -0.68 19.33 55.47
CA PRO A 5 -0.04 18.63 54.35
C PRO A 5 0.19 19.62 53.19
N ARG A 6 1.44 19.76 52.75
CA ARG A 6 1.82 20.53 51.55
C ARG A 6 2.44 19.61 50.50
N ARG A 7 1.78 19.60 49.33
CA ARG A 7 2.36 19.65 47.96
C ARG A 7 3.26 18.47 47.59
N SER A 8 2.91 17.67 46.58
CA SER A 8 3.06 18.13 45.19
C SER A 8 2.19 17.31 44.23
N ALA A 9 1.18 17.96 43.67
CA ALA A 9 0.72 17.70 42.32
C ALA A 9 1.62 18.52 41.39
N LEU A 10 2.27 17.89 40.41
CA LEU A 10 2.65 18.46 39.11
C LEU A 10 3.45 17.43 38.30
N ALA A 11 2.82 16.84 37.28
CA ALA A 11 3.45 16.44 36.01
C ALA A 11 2.35 16.18 34.98
N LEU A 12 1.50 17.20 34.77
CA LEU A 12 0.90 17.46 33.47
C LEU A 12 2.05 17.88 32.55
N LEU A 13 2.19 17.23 31.38
CA LEU A 13 2.65 17.80 30.10
C LEU A 13 3.05 16.65 29.15
N CYS A 14 2.07 16.13 28.41
CA CYS A 14 2.22 15.61 27.04
C CYS A 14 0.85 15.09 26.58
N GLY A 15 0.16 15.86 25.74
CA GLY A 15 -1.10 15.42 25.13
C GLY A 15 -2.21 16.47 25.15
N ALA A 16 -1.91 17.73 24.86
CA ALA A 16 -2.93 18.75 24.59
C ALA A 16 -2.46 19.71 23.49
N LEU A 17 -2.50 19.21 22.24
CA LEU A 17 -2.57 19.93 20.97
C LEU A 17 -3.00 18.82 19.99
N VAL A 18 -4.27 18.65 19.63
CA VAL A 18 -5.12 19.57 18.86
C VAL A 18 -6.60 19.34 19.23
N ILE A 19 -7.25 20.37 19.77
CA ILE A 19 -8.71 20.53 19.76
C ILE A 19 -9.01 21.63 18.74
N ALA A 20 -10.12 21.47 18.03
CA ALA A 20 -10.87 22.47 17.26
C ALA A 20 -10.67 22.48 15.73
N CYS A 21 -11.38 21.56 15.07
CA CYS A 21 -12.37 21.93 14.06
C CYS A 21 -13.54 20.93 14.14
N GLY A 22 -14.40 21.12 15.15
CA GLY A 22 -15.69 20.43 15.26
C GLY A 22 -16.76 21.22 14.52
N ALA A 23 -17.35 20.62 13.48
CA ALA A 23 -18.74 20.82 13.00
C ALA A 23 -18.99 20.05 11.68
N CYS A 24 -18.49 18.83 11.55
CA CYS A 24 -19.00 17.85 10.58
C CYS A 24 -19.49 16.60 11.35
N SER A 25 -20.17 16.82 12.47
CA SER A 25 -20.78 15.77 13.29
C SER A 25 -22.20 15.57 12.78
N GLY A 26 -22.39 14.53 11.98
CA GLY A 26 -23.68 14.21 11.35
C GLY A 26 -23.54 13.27 10.16
N VAL A 27 -22.32 13.02 9.70
CA VAL A 27 -22.05 11.94 8.76
C VAL A 27 -21.81 10.68 9.58
N GLU A 28 -22.73 9.73 9.47
CA GLU A 28 -22.53 8.36 9.98
C GLU A 28 -21.20 7.85 9.43
N PRO A 29 -20.30 7.31 10.28
CA PRO A 29 -19.03 6.81 9.79
C PRO A 29 -19.30 5.78 8.70
N PRO A 30 -18.51 5.79 7.60
CA PRO A 30 -18.72 4.84 6.52
C PRO A 30 -18.75 3.43 7.10
N SER A 31 -19.72 2.62 6.66
CA SER A 31 -19.88 1.21 7.11
C SER A 31 -18.65 0.34 6.87
N VAL A 32 -17.67 0.85 6.14
CA VAL A 32 -16.38 0.24 5.83
C VAL A 32 -15.26 1.16 6.33
N SER A 33 -14.30 0.61 7.05
CA SER A 33 -13.14 1.34 7.59
C SER A 33 -11.86 1.04 6.80
N LEU A 34 -10.83 1.88 6.97
CA LEU A 34 -9.52 1.64 6.34
C LEU A 34 -8.83 0.38 6.88
N GLU A 35 -9.12 -0.05 8.11
CA GLU A 35 -8.60 -1.31 8.64
C GLU A 35 -9.15 -2.52 7.87
N LEU A 36 -10.42 -2.50 7.48
CA LEU A 36 -11.01 -3.57 6.66
C LEU A 36 -10.42 -3.58 5.24
N VAL A 37 -10.16 -2.40 4.67
CA VAL A 37 -9.47 -2.31 3.37
C VAL A 37 -8.05 -2.87 3.47
N ALA A 38 -7.32 -2.55 4.54
CA ALA A 38 -5.99 -3.07 4.77
C ALA A 38 -5.98 -4.61 4.90
N ALA A 39 -6.96 -5.18 5.61
CA ALA A 39 -7.11 -6.63 5.74
C ALA A 39 -7.39 -7.30 4.38
N GLU A 40 -8.30 -6.75 3.58
CA GLU A 40 -8.59 -7.26 2.22
C GLU A 40 -7.33 -7.25 1.34
N ARG A 41 -6.61 -6.12 1.31
CA ARG A 41 -5.36 -6.01 0.54
C ARG A 41 -4.32 -7.02 1.01
N ALA A 42 -4.19 -7.21 2.32
CA ALA A 42 -3.28 -8.17 2.92
C ALA A 42 -3.57 -9.61 2.46
N GLU A 43 -4.83 -10.05 2.58
CA GLU A 43 -5.26 -11.38 2.16
C GLU A 43 -4.98 -11.63 0.67
N ARG A 44 -5.26 -10.64 -0.18
CA ARG A 44 -5.03 -10.74 -1.63
C ARG A 44 -3.55 -10.83 -1.98
N LEU A 45 -2.69 -10.02 -1.37
CA LEU A 45 -1.24 -10.06 -1.56
C LEU A 45 -0.65 -11.41 -1.16
N ILE A 46 -1.08 -11.95 -0.02
CA ILE A 46 -0.67 -13.26 0.47
C ILE A 46 -1.10 -14.35 -0.53
N GLY A 47 -2.35 -14.31 -1.00
CA GLY A 47 -2.85 -15.24 -2.02
C GLY A 47 -2.04 -15.21 -3.31
N LEU A 48 -1.75 -14.01 -3.84
CA LEU A 48 -0.92 -13.84 -5.04
C LEU A 48 0.49 -14.42 -4.87
N TRP A 49 1.11 -14.24 -3.71
CA TRP A 49 2.42 -14.83 -3.43
C TRP A 49 2.36 -16.37 -3.39
N PHE A 50 1.36 -16.96 -2.73
CA PHE A 50 1.18 -18.42 -2.72
C PHE A 50 0.93 -19.00 -4.12
N ASP A 51 0.11 -18.35 -4.93
CA ASP A 51 -0.16 -18.79 -6.30
C ASP A 51 1.11 -18.71 -7.16
N SER A 52 1.86 -17.62 -7.02
CA SER A 52 3.09 -17.37 -7.79
C SER A 52 4.22 -18.34 -7.41
N THR A 53 4.39 -18.65 -6.13
CA THR A 53 5.38 -19.65 -5.66
C THR A 53 5.03 -21.05 -6.17
N GLN A 54 3.75 -21.46 -6.11
CA GLN A 54 3.32 -22.75 -6.63
C GLN A 54 3.51 -22.87 -8.14
N ALA A 55 3.18 -21.82 -8.90
CA ALA A 55 3.37 -21.80 -10.35
C ALA A 55 4.87 -21.87 -10.71
N THR A 56 5.71 -21.11 -10.01
CA THR A 56 7.16 -21.11 -10.21
C THR A 56 7.77 -22.47 -9.87
N GLN A 57 7.35 -23.08 -8.76
CA GLN A 57 7.81 -24.41 -8.36
C GLN A 57 7.52 -25.45 -9.45
N ARG A 58 6.35 -25.36 -10.07
CA ARG A 58 5.96 -26.26 -11.16
C ARG A 58 6.83 -26.07 -12.40
N ASP A 59 6.97 -24.83 -12.89
CA ASP A 59 7.79 -24.51 -14.07
C ASP A 59 9.25 -24.96 -13.89
N LEU A 60 9.85 -24.68 -12.72
CA LEU A 60 11.22 -25.08 -12.44
C LEU A 60 11.40 -26.60 -12.39
N ARG A 61 10.46 -27.34 -11.81
CA ARG A 61 10.52 -28.81 -11.77
C ARG A 61 10.30 -29.46 -13.13
N GLU A 62 9.44 -28.87 -13.96
CA GLU A 62 9.24 -29.33 -15.33
C GLU A 62 10.48 -29.09 -16.19
N ARG A 63 11.13 -27.94 -16.03
CA ARG A 63 12.32 -27.56 -16.79
C ARG A 63 13.60 -28.24 -16.31
N TRP A 64 13.74 -28.41 -15.00
CA TRP A 64 14.94 -28.94 -14.34
C TRP A 64 14.55 -29.95 -13.25
N PRO A 65 14.15 -31.17 -13.64
CA PRO A 65 13.68 -32.19 -12.70
C PRO A 65 14.75 -32.63 -11.70
N ASP A 66 16.03 -32.51 -12.06
CA ASP A 66 17.18 -32.87 -11.22
C ASP A 66 17.61 -31.76 -10.25
N SER A 67 16.94 -30.60 -10.25
CA SER A 67 17.24 -29.54 -9.30
C SER A 67 16.91 -29.95 -7.86
N PRO A 68 17.62 -29.40 -6.86
CA PRO A 68 17.30 -29.64 -5.46
C PRO A 68 15.86 -29.25 -5.09
N PRO A 69 15.30 -29.80 -3.99
CA PRO A 69 14.00 -29.38 -3.50
C PRO A 69 13.92 -27.86 -3.31
N LEU A 70 12.99 -27.23 -4.03
CA LEU A 70 12.74 -25.79 -3.96
C LEU A 70 12.04 -25.46 -2.65
N GLN A 71 12.65 -24.57 -1.86
CA GLN A 71 12.09 -24.05 -0.61
C GLN A 71 11.98 -22.54 -0.75
N PHE A 72 10.77 -22.06 -1.03
CA PHE A 72 10.48 -20.64 -1.07
C PHE A 72 10.28 -20.13 0.36
N GLU A 73 11.01 -19.08 0.71
CA GLU A 73 10.84 -18.37 1.97
C GLU A 73 10.30 -16.98 1.66
N PHE A 74 9.46 -16.43 2.53
CA PHE A 74 9.05 -15.03 2.47
C PHE A 74 9.75 -14.25 3.57
N THR A 75 10.43 -13.16 3.22
CA THR A 75 11.10 -12.29 4.21
C THR A 75 10.34 -10.97 4.36
N ALA A 76 10.16 -10.22 3.27
CA ALA A 76 9.45 -8.95 3.30
C ALA A 76 9.01 -8.52 1.90
N TRP A 77 7.95 -7.72 1.85
CA TRP A 77 7.68 -6.88 0.69
C TRP A 77 8.75 -5.80 0.58
N VAL A 78 9.24 -5.55 -0.62
CA VAL A 78 10.28 -4.53 -0.86
C VAL A 78 9.78 -3.41 -1.75
N ASP A 79 10.28 -2.19 -1.51
CA ASP A 79 10.07 -1.08 -2.42
C ASP A 79 10.72 -1.43 -3.78
N PRO A 80 10.05 -1.20 -4.91
CA PRO A 80 10.62 -1.58 -6.19
C PRO A 80 11.80 -0.75 -6.67
N ALA A 81 12.03 0.44 -6.09
CA ALA A 81 13.29 1.14 -6.25
C ALA A 81 14.48 0.33 -5.69
N ASP A 82 14.25 -0.43 -4.61
CA ASP A 82 15.25 -1.27 -3.94
C ASP A 82 15.25 -2.71 -4.45
N TYR A 83 14.17 -3.16 -5.09
CA TYR A 83 13.95 -4.56 -5.47
C TYR A 83 15.11 -5.15 -6.27
N ARG A 84 15.58 -4.44 -7.31
CA ARG A 84 16.68 -4.93 -8.15
C ARG A 84 17.95 -5.19 -7.35
N ALA A 85 18.28 -4.28 -6.43
CA ALA A 85 19.48 -4.41 -5.59
C ALA A 85 19.34 -5.59 -4.62
N ARG A 86 18.16 -5.75 -3.99
CA ARG A 86 17.85 -6.90 -3.10
C ARG A 86 17.95 -8.23 -3.84
N LEU A 87 17.34 -8.32 -5.02
CA LEU A 87 17.35 -9.51 -5.85
C LEU A 87 18.77 -9.92 -6.23
N LEU A 88 19.58 -8.96 -6.71
CA LEU A 88 20.97 -9.21 -7.09
C LEU A 88 21.84 -9.61 -5.90
N SER A 89 21.66 -9.00 -4.73
CA SER A 89 22.40 -9.37 -3.51
C SER A 89 22.10 -10.82 -3.13
N CYS A 90 20.82 -11.16 -2.99
CA CYS A 90 20.37 -12.50 -2.64
C CYS A 90 20.87 -13.55 -3.65
N ALA A 91 20.71 -13.29 -4.95
CA ALA A 91 21.16 -14.22 -5.98
C ALA A 91 22.68 -14.38 -5.96
N SER A 92 23.42 -13.30 -5.71
CA SER A 92 24.88 -13.37 -5.64
C SER A 92 25.36 -14.17 -4.43
N GLU A 93 24.71 -14.01 -3.28
CA GLU A 93 24.98 -14.79 -2.06
C GLU A 93 24.72 -16.27 -2.29
N ARG A 94 23.57 -16.62 -2.90
CA ARG A 94 23.22 -18.03 -3.21
C ARG A 94 24.17 -18.68 -4.21
N LEU A 95 24.67 -17.92 -5.19
CA LEU A 95 25.60 -18.42 -6.21
C LEU A 95 27.08 -18.35 -5.76
N GLY A 96 27.40 -17.63 -4.68
CA GLY A 96 28.76 -17.39 -4.22
C GLY A 96 29.59 -16.49 -5.15
N ARG A 97 28.94 -15.71 -6.01
CA ARG A 97 29.56 -14.85 -7.03
C ARG A 97 28.61 -13.74 -7.48
N PRO A 98 29.08 -12.67 -8.14
CA PRO A 98 28.18 -11.67 -8.71
C PRO A 98 27.15 -12.29 -9.66
N ALA A 99 25.87 -12.05 -9.40
CA ALA A 99 24.75 -12.47 -10.22
C ALA A 99 24.42 -11.43 -11.30
N VAL A 100 23.84 -11.90 -12.41
CA VAL A 100 23.23 -11.08 -13.46
C VAL A 100 21.82 -11.62 -13.67
N LEU A 101 20.81 -10.74 -13.67
CA LEU A 101 19.42 -11.15 -13.89
C LEU A 101 19.26 -11.73 -15.30
N GLY A 102 18.65 -12.92 -15.41
CA GLY A 102 18.57 -13.67 -16.65
C GLY A 102 19.92 -14.19 -17.17
N GLY A 103 20.95 -14.21 -16.31
CA GLY A 103 22.29 -14.67 -16.67
C GLY A 103 22.36 -16.19 -16.85
N GLU A 104 23.29 -16.63 -17.70
CA GLU A 104 23.57 -18.05 -17.92
C GLU A 104 24.50 -18.64 -16.85
N ALA A 105 24.51 -19.97 -16.76
CA ALA A 105 25.42 -20.70 -15.89
C ALA A 105 26.86 -20.56 -16.38
N LEU A 106 27.82 -20.48 -15.45
CA LEU A 106 29.24 -20.47 -15.79
C LEU A 106 29.73 -21.87 -16.19
N ALA A 107 30.88 -21.94 -16.86
CA ALA A 107 31.49 -23.22 -17.22
C ALA A 107 31.78 -24.05 -15.96
N GLY A 108 31.22 -25.27 -15.91
CA GLY A 108 31.34 -26.19 -14.76
C GLY A 108 30.29 -25.99 -13.66
N GLU A 109 29.34 -25.06 -13.84
CA GLU A 109 28.17 -24.88 -12.98
C GLU A 109 26.99 -25.68 -13.53
N ASP A 110 26.08 -26.08 -12.63
CA ASP A 110 24.81 -26.67 -13.04
C ASP A 110 23.97 -25.65 -13.84
N PRO A 111 23.38 -26.06 -14.98
CA PRO A 111 22.67 -25.13 -15.87
C PRO A 111 21.41 -24.51 -15.23
N TRP A 112 20.88 -25.13 -14.17
CA TRP A 112 19.71 -24.64 -13.43
C TRP A 112 20.05 -23.61 -12.34
N ALA A 113 21.31 -23.55 -11.88
CA ALA A 113 21.68 -22.82 -10.67
C ALA A 113 21.32 -21.32 -10.71
N PRO A 114 21.63 -20.56 -11.78
CA PRO A 114 21.28 -19.14 -11.84
C PRO A 114 19.76 -18.90 -11.83
N ALA A 115 19.01 -19.70 -12.59
CA ALA A 115 17.57 -19.54 -12.73
C ALA A 115 16.82 -19.90 -11.45
N VAL A 116 17.25 -20.97 -10.76
CA VAL A 116 16.70 -21.37 -9.46
C VAL A 116 17.04 -20.33 -8.39
N ALA A 117 18.28 -19.83 -8.33
CA ALA A 117 18.68 -18.81 -7.37
C ALA A 117 17.87 -17.51 -7.55
N GLU A 118 17.72 -17.03 -8.80
CA GLU A 118 16.90 -15.86 -9.11
C GLU A 118 15.45 -16.08 -8.69
N ALA A 119 14.86 -17.23 -9.02
CA ALA A 119 13.48 -17.54 -8.65
C ALA A 119 13.27 -17.56 -7.13
N LEU A 120 14.14 -18.22 -6.36
CA LEU A 120 14.05 -18.24 -4.89
C LEU A 120 14.10 -16.82 -4.32
N CYS A 121 15.05 -16.00 -4.79
CA CYS A 121 15.21 -14.63 -4.32
C CYS A 121 14.05 -13.69 -4.71
N ARG A 122 13.42 -13.90 -5.88
CA ARG A 122 12.23 -13.11 -6.28
C ARG A 122 11.06 -13.31 -5.32
N HIS A 123 10.89 -14.51 -4.81
CA HIS A 123 9.81 -14.86 -3.88
C HIS A 123 10.15 -14.58 -2.41
N GLU A 124 11.43 -14.45 -2.09
CA GLU A 124 11.91 -13.99 -0.79
C GLU A 124 11.69 -12.50 -0.55
N PHE A 125 11.92 -11.71 -1.61
CA PHE A 125 11.77 -10.26 -1.60
C PHE A 125 10.82 -9.81 -2.70
N PRO A 126 9.54 -10.24 -2.69
CA PRO A 126 8.61 -9.84 -3.73
C PRO A 126 8.44 -8.31 -3.70
N PRO A 127 8.45 -7.64 -4.86
CA PRO A 127 8.19 -6.21 -4.90
C PRO A 127 6.76 -5.98 -4.42
N PHE A 128 6.56 -4.99 -3.55
CA PHE A 128 5.21 -4.63 -3.14
C PHE A 128 4.41 -4.22 -4.37
N SER A 129 3.22 -4.83 -4.54
CA SER A 129 2.43 -4.87 -5.77
C SER A 129 2.48 -3.61 -6.62
N GLN A 130 3.38 -3.61 -7.59
CA GLN A 130 3.38 -2.64 -8.69
C GLN A 130 2.71 -3.18 -9.94
N GLU A 131 2.51 -4.50 -10.02
CA GLU A 131 2.01 -5.17 -11.22
C GLU A 131 0.54 -5.57 -11.14
N PHE A 132 -0.07 -5.56 -9.93
CA PHE A 132 -1.44 -6.04 -9.70
C PHE A 132 -2.31 -4.98 -9.02
N SER A 133 -3.55 -4.83 -9.50
CA SER A 133 -4.59 -4.06 -8.80
C SER A 133 -4.89 -4.69 -7.45
N LEU A 134 -4.55 -3.99 -6.37
CA LEU A 134 -4.81 -4.43 -5.00
C LEU A 134 -6.26 -4.23 -4.58
N GLY A 135 -7.00 -3.36 -5.25
CA GLY A 135 -8.28 -2.94 -4.71
C GLY A 135 -9.38 -3.96 -4.95
N GLY A 136 -10.10 -4.28 -3.88
CA GLY A 136 -11.18 -5.26 -3.86
C GLY A 136 -12.54 -4.64 -3.60
N PRO A 137 -13.58 -5.47 -3.38
CA PRO A 137 -14.93 -4.99 -3.11
C PRO A 137 -15.03 -4.13 -1.84
N ILE A 138 -14.22 -4.39 -0.80
CA ILE A 138 -14.22 -3.58 0.42
C ILE A 138 -13.61 -2.20 0.12
N GLU A 139 -12.50 -2.13 -0.60
CA GLU A 139 -11.93 -0.86 -1.06
C GLU A 139 -12.90 -0.04 -1.91
N ALA A 140 -13.57 -0.68 -2.87
CA ALA A 140 -14.54 -0.01 -3.73
C ALA A 140 -15.69 0.61 -2.93
N ARG A 141 -16.22 -0.14 -1.94
CA ARG A 141 -17.26 0.38 -1.03
C ARG A 141 -16.76 1.52 -0.15
N TRP A 142 -15.51 1.46 0.30
CA TRP A 142 -14.91 2.54 1.07
C TRP A 142 -14.76 3.82 0.21
N LEU A 143 -14.20 3.69 -0.99
CA LEU A 143 -14.05 4.79 -1.95
C LEU A 143 -15.40 5.41 -2.32
N ASP A 144 -16.42 4.60 -2.58
CA ASP A 144 -17.78 5.06 -2.83
C ASP A 144 -18.30 5.94 -1.70
N ALA A 145 -18.16 5.51 -0.44
CA ALA A 145 -18.58 6.29 0.72
C ALA A 145 -17.79 7.61 0.86
N GLN A 146 -16.49 7.61 0.53
CA GLN A 146 -15.69 8.83 0.51
C GLN A 146 -16.19 9.82 -0.55
N LEU A 147 -16.43 9.34 -1.78
CA LEU A 147 -16.79 10.17 -2.93
C LEU A 147 -18.23 10.67 -2.90
N THR A 148 -19.15 9.90 -2.33
CA THR A 148 -20.58 10.24 -2.29
C THR A 148 -20.97 11.00 -1.02
N THR A 149 -20.22 10.84 0.06
CA THR A 149 -20.62 11.35 1.38
C THR A 149 -19.55 12.24 2.01
N ALA A 150 -18.37 11.70 2.34
CA ALA A 150 -17.39 12.41 3.16
C ALA A 150 -16.77 13.62 2.43
N LEU A 151 -16.26 13.41 1.22
CA LEU A 151 -15.60 14.43 0.43
C LEU A 151 -16.56 15.55 0.00
N PRO A 152 -17.78 15.27 -0.50
CA PRO A 152 -18.77 16.32 -0.77
C PRO A 152 -19.20 17.10 0.48
N ALA A 153 -19.31 16.46 1.65
CA ALA A 153 -19.61 17.16 2.89
C ALA A 153 -18.48 18.14 3.27
N CYS A 154 -17.23 17.71 3.17
CA CYS A 154 -16.08 18.57 3.42
C CYS A 154 -16.02 19.75 2.43
N VAL A 155 -16.15 19.50 1.13
CA VAL A 155 -16.12 20.53 0.09
C VAL A 155 -17.23 21.58 0.30
N ARG A 156 -18.43 21.15 0.73
CA ARG A 156 -19.55 22.06 1.05
C ARG A 156 -19.24 23.00 2.21
N ALA A 157 -18.44 22.59 3.19
CA ALA A 157 -18.02 23.45 4.30
C ALA A 157 -17.18 24.66 3.84
N PHE A 158 -16.58 24.57 2.64
CA PHE A 158 -15.84 25.66 1.98
C PHE A 158 -16.67 26.39 0.91
N GLY A 159 -18.00 26.20 0.88
CA GLY A 159 -18.88 26.80 -0.13
C GLY A 159 -18.77 26.16 -1.52
N GLY A 160 -18.05 25.05 -1.63
CA GLY A 160 -17.85 24.34 -2.88
C GLY A 160 -18.91 23.28 -3.18
N ARG A 161 -18.84 22.76 -4.39
CA ARG A 161 -19.53 21.54 -4.81
C ARG A 161 -18.57 20.61 -5.52
N LEU A 162 -18.64 19.34 -5.15
CA LEU A 162 -17.92 18.29 -5.83
C LEU A 162 -18.75 17.80 -7.02
N ASP A 163 -18.15 17.84 -8.21
CA ASP A 163 -18.75 17.41 -9.47
C ASP A 163 -18.08 16.11 -9.94
N ILE A 164 -18.77 14.99 -9.75
CA ILE A 164 -18.34 13.67 -10.21
C ILE A 164 -19.37 13.18 -11.23
N ALA A 165 -18.99 13.15 -12.50
CA ALA A 165 -19.87 12.71 -13.58
C ALA A 165 -20.12 11.19 -13.53
N ASP A 166 -19.10 10.43 -13.14
CA ASP A 166 -19.16 8.97 -13.03
C ASP A 166 -18.31 8.51 -11.83
N THR A 167 -18.98 8.19 -10.72
CA THR A 167 -18.31 7.73 -9.50
C THR A 167 -17.63 6.38 -9.70
N SER A 168 -18.23 5.49 -10.49
CA SER A 168 -17.67 4.16 -10.73
C SER A 168 -16.37 4.25 -11.52
N ALA A 169 -16.32 5.08 -12.57
CA ALA A 169 -15.10 5.31 -13.33
C ALA A 169 -13.97 5.90 -12.47
N VAL A 170 -14.30 6.80 -11.53
CA VAL A 170 -13.32 7.35 -10.58
C VAL A 170 -12.81 6.28 -9.61
N ILE A 171 -13.70 5.44 -9.07
CA ILE A 171 -13.33 4.33 -8.19
C ILE A 171 -12.40 3.36 -8.92
N ASP A 172 -12.78 2.92 -10.13
CA ASP A 172 -11.98 1.97 -10.92
C ASP A 172 -10.61 2.56 -11.27
N ALA A 173 -10.54 3.85 -11.62
CA ALA A 173 -9.28 4.53 -11.90
C ALA A 173 -8.32 4.60 -10.69
N ILE A 174 -8.84 4.65 -9.47
CA ILE A 174 -8.03 4.63 -8.24
C ILE A 174 -7.65 3.18 -7.89
N ARG A 175 -8.64 2.29 -7.91
CA ARG A 175 -8.53 0.90 -7.49
C ARG A 175 -7.52 0.13 -8.36
N ASP A 176 -7.60 0.34 -9.66
CA ASP A 176 -6.82 -0.41 -10.66
C ASP A 176 -5.50 0.29 -11.02
N ARG A 177 -5.15 1.37 -10.30
CA ARG A 177 -3.90 2.09 -10.50
C ARG A 177 -2.72 1.27 -9.99
N PRO A 178 -1.67 1.07 -10.80
CA PRO A 178 -0.38 0.60 -10.31
C PRO A 178 0.18 1.58 -9.27
N LEU A 179 0.59 1.07 -8.10
CA LEU A 179 1.21 1.89 -7.05
C LEU A 179 2.54 2.54 -7.50
N SER A 180 3.15 2.01 -8.58
CA SER A 180 4.39 2.52 -9.20
C SER A 180 4.22 3.73 -10.11
N SER A 181 3.00 4.09 -10.47
CA SER A 181 2.79 5.17 -11.44
C SER A 181 3.34 6.49 -10.90
N GLU A 182 4.21 7.15 -11.68
CA GLU A 182 4.73 8.51 -11.42
C GLU A 182 3.65 9.61 -11.60
N GLY A 183 2.37 9.22 -11.74
CA GLY A 183 1.25 10.11 -12.00
C GLY A 183 0.72 10.79 -10.73
N PRO A 184 -0.18 11.79 -10.88
CA PRO A 184 -0.82 12.45 -9.76
C PRO A 184 -1.48 11.40 -8.87
N ARG A 185 -1.04 11.32 -7.61
CA ARG A 185 -1.54 10.32 -6.66
C ARG A 185 -2.86 10.70 -6.02
N ASP A 186 -3.39 11.86 -6.38
CA ASP A 186 -4.44 12.56 -5.67
C ASP A 186 -5.79 12.48 -6.38
N ILE A 187 -6.86 12.37 -5.61
CA ILE A 187 -8.25 12.40 -6.10
C ILE A 187 -8.57 13.73 -6.79
N TRP A 188 -7.90 14.81 -6.39
CA TRP A 188 -8.19 16.17 -6.84
C TRP A 188 -7.78 16.43 -8.29
N SER A 189 -7.01 15.53 -8.87
CA SER A 189 -6.59 15.52 -10.28
C SER A 189 -7.64 14.91 -11.21
N ILE A 190 -8.55 14.08 -10.67
CA ILE A 190 -9.56 13.33 -11.43
C ILE A 190 -11.00 13.82 -11.19
N ILE A 191 -11.22 14.65 -10.17
CA ILE A 191 -12.54 15.22 -9.85
C ILE A 191 -12.56 16.74 -10.01
N ALA A 192 -13.73 17.28 -10.37
CA ALA A 192 -13.93 18.72 -10.48
C ALA A 192 -14.53 19.31 -9.20
N VAL A 193 -14.09 20.51 -8.83
CA VAL A 193 -14.67 21.30 -7.75
C VAL A 193 -15.09 22.67 -8.27
N THR A 194 -16.37 22.99 -8.09
CA THR A 194 -17.01 24.25 -8.46
C THR A 194 -17.38 25.07 -7.21
N GLY A 195 -17.61 26.38 -7.36
CA GLY A 195 -18.07 27.26 -6.27
C GLY A 195 -17.00 27.74 -5.28
N VAL A 196 -15.75 27.27 -5.40
CA VAL A 196 -14.63 27.64 -4.52
C VAL A 196 -13.67 28.59 -5.24
N THR A 197 -13.26 29.68 -4.57
CA THR A 197 -12.27 30.62 -5.11
C THR A 197 -10.91 29.95 -5.28
N ALA A 198 -10.01 30.55 -6.08
CA ALA A 198 -8.65 30.05 -6.21
C ALA A 198 -7.89 30.02 -4.87
N LEU A 199 -8.12 31.02 -4.01
CA LEU A 199 -7.50 31.12 -2.69
C LEU A 199 -8.00 29.99 -1.76
N ASP A 200 -9.32 29.77 -1.73
CA ASP A 200 -9.95 28.80 -0.83
C ASP A 200 -9.69 27.35 -1.25
N ARG A 201 -9.33 27.12 -2.52
CA ARG A 201 -9.06 25.77 -3.05
C ARG A 201 -7.87 25.10 -2.35
N ALA A 202 -6.82 25.85 -2.05
CA ALA A 202 -5.65 25.32 -1.34
C ALA A 202 -6.00 24.95 0.12
N ALA A 203 -6.72 25.83 0.81
CA ALA A 203 -7.19 25.59 2.18
C ALA A 203 -8.15 24.38 2.24
N MET A 204 -9.08 24.29 1.29
CA MET A 204 -10.01 23.16 1.16
C MET A 204 -9.25 21.84 0.94
N ARG A 205 -8.30 21.78 -0.01
CA ARG A 205 -7.52 20.56 -0.27
C ARG A 205 -6.64 20.14 0.91
N ALA A 206 -6.18 21.09 1.73
CA ALA A 206 -5.46 20.78 2.96
C ALA A 206 -6.37 20.24 4.07
N ALA A 207 -7.63 20.70 4.13
CA ALA A 207 -8.59 20.31 5.16
C ALA A 207 -9.41 19.06 4.81
N CYS A 208 -9.64 18.80 3.52
CA CYS A 208 -10.39 17.65 3.03
C CYS A 208 -9.42 16.50 2.69
N PRO A 209 -9.43 15.40 3.46
CA PRO A 209 -8.50 14.29 3.23
C PRO A 209 -8.69 13.68 1.84
N ASP A 210 -7.56 13.42 1.17
CA ASP A 210 -7.56 12.71 -0.09
C ASP A 210 -7.66 11.19 0.14
N PRO A 211 -8.74 10.54 -0.33
CA PRO A 211 -8.92 9.12 -0.11
C PRO A 211 -7.87 8.27 -0.85
N ALA A 212 -7.38 8.71 -2.01
CA ALA A 212 -6.33 7.99 -2.74
C ALA A 212 -5.00 8.02 -1.95
N LEU A 213 -4.66 9.16 -1.34
CA LEU A 213 -3.48 9.26 -0.49
C LEU A 213 -3.62 8.46 0.82
N ALA A 214 -4.84 8.30 1.34
CA ALA A 214 -5.07 7.45 2.52
C ALA A 214 -4.83 5.97 2.19
N LEU A 215 -5.27 5.52 1.01
CA LEU A 215 -5.02 4.16 0.51
C LEU A 215 -3.52 3.90 0.25
N ASP A 216 -2.79 4.89 -0.26
CA ASP A 216 -1.35 4.80 -0.50
C ASP A 216 -0.52 4.67 0.80
N ARG A 217 -1.11 5.05 1.95
CA ARG A 217 -0.46 5.01 3.27
C ARG A 217 -0.79 3.75 4.08
N LEU A 218 -1.59 2.84 3.53
CA LEU A 218 -1.93 1.61 4.23
C LEU A 218 -0.66 0.78 4.48
N PRO A 219 -0.56 0.13 5.67
CA PRO A 219 0.61 -0.66 6.01
C PRO A 219 0.76 -1.85 5.07
N LEU A 220 2.01 -2.25 4.83
CA LEU A 220 2.34 -3.48 4.13
C LEU A 220 1.97 -4.67 5.01
N PRO A 221 1.42 -5.76 4.45
CA PRO A 221 1.08 -6.93 5.23
C PRO A 221 2.34 -7.67 5.69
N VAL A 222 2.33 -8.15 6.93
CA VAL A 222 3.33 -9.08 7.44
C VAL A 222 2.78 -10.49 7.28
N ILE A 223 3.56 -11.40 6.69
CA ILE A 223 3.20 -12.81 6.63
C ILE A 223 3.65 -13.46 7.93
N ASP A 224 2.71 -13.74 8.83
CA ASP A 224 2.98 -14.52 10.04
C ASP A 224 3.27 -15.98 9.65
N ARG A 225 4.43 -16.50 10.10
CA ARG A 225 4.89 -17.87 9.85
C ARG A 225 4.34 -18.85 10.89
#